data_AF-R7Q973-F1
#
_entry.id   AF-R7Q973-F1
#
_cell.length_a   1.000
_cell.length_b   1.000
_cell.length_c   1.000
_cell.angle_alpha   90.00
_cell.angle_beta   90.00
_cell.angle_gamma   90.00
#
_symmetry.space_group_name_H-M   'P 1'
#
loop_
_entity.id
_entity.type
_entity.pdbx_description
1 polymer ?
#
loop_
_entity_poly.entity_id
_entity_poly.type
_entity_poly.pdbx_seq_one_letter_code
_entity_poly.pdbx_strand_id
1 'polypeptide(L)'
;MGVSAEDFNNDGYVDIVVTTFSGNDFVLLNEGGTGFRRFNLPEVRKPSSTRGHNVMALDYNRNGKVDLIFSQGFRKAFTGGYRLMRNNLAIGPNSHYLLVRVGNEPSRAITSINAIVTVHIGTQRLTRRVGGRGAQSGSQSYIDTVHFGLGSTAVVTKVTVKWTTGFMVARTNVRADRVIRFGVGL
;
A
#
# COMPACT_ATOMS: atom_id res chain seq x y z
N MET A 1 7.06 7.27 16.00
CA MET A 1 6.11 7.85 15.04
C MET A 1 6.51 7.33 13.68
N GLY A 2 5.52 7.02 12.87
CA GLY A 2 5.67 6.50 11.53
C GLY A 2 4.78 7.20 10.52
N VAL A 3 5.16 7.01 9.27
CA VAL A 3 4.49 7.46 8.08
C VAL A 3 4.33 6.27 7.14
N SER A 4 3.22 6.23 6.40
CA SER A 4 3.06 5.33 5.26
C SER A 4 2.50 6.11 4.07
N ALA A 5 2.87 5.70 2.87
CA ALA A 5 2.46 6.37 1.64
C ALA A 5 1.83 5.33 0.70
N GLU A 6 0.54 5.53 0.39
CA GLU A 6 -0.26 4.68 -0.47
C GLU A 6 -1.40 5.47 -1.11
N ASP A 7 -2.00 4.93 -2.16
CA ASP A 7 -3.21 5.47 -2.75
C ASP A 7 -4.44 4.89 -2.02
N PHE A 8 -5.04 5.65 -1.09
CA PHE A 8 -6.12 5.17 -0.23
C PHE A 8 -7.50 5.29 -0.89
N ASN A 9 -7.64 6.16 -1.87
CA ASN A 9 -8.89 6.41 -2.59
C ASN A 9 -8.87 5.85 -4.03
N ASN A 10 -7.78 5.20 -4.44
CA ASN A 10 -7.51 4.62 -5.75
C ASN A 10 -7.56 5.64 -6.91
N ASP A 11 -7.27 6.92 -6.66
CA ASP A 11 -7.34 7.96 -7.69
C ASP A 11 -6.10 8.03 -8.61
N GLY A 12 -5.11 7.18 -8.35
CA GLY A 12 -3.84 7.12 -9.09
C GLY A 12 -2.72 7.96 -8.45
N TYR A 13 -3.02 8.71 -7.40
CA TYR A 13 -2.06 9.56 -6.68
C TYR A 13 -1.76 8.99 -5.30
N VAL A 14 -0.50 9.11 -4.89
CA VAL A 14 -0.05 8.59 -3.59
C VAL A 14 -0.42 9.57 -2.49
N ASP A 15 -1.23 9.11 -1.55
CA ASP A 15 -1.58 9.78 -0.29
C ASP A 15 -0.56 9.46 0.81
N ILE A 16 -0.72 10.12 1.96
CA ILE A 16 0.15 9.95 3.12
C ILE A 16 -0.69 9.77 4.38
N VAL A 17 -0.33 8.81 5.22
CA VAL A 17 -0.82 8.72 6.60
C VAL A 17 0.32 8.98 7.57
N VAL A 18 0.05 9.81 8.58
CA VAL A 18 1.03 10.21 9.60
C VAL A 18 0.51 9.85 10.98
N THR A 19 1.35 9.18 11.75
CA THR A 19 1.10 8.97 13.18
C THR A 19 1.77 10.04 14.02
N THR A 20 1.10 10.46 15.08
CA THR A 20 1.55 11.55 15.95
C THR A 20 1.82 11.06 17.37
N PHE A 21 2.84 11.60 18.02
CA PHE A 21 3.17 11.28 19.41
C PHE A 21 2.06 11.75 20.36
N SER A 22 1.50 12.93 20.08
CA SER A 22 0.39 13.54 20.78
C SER A 22 -0.67 14.03 19.78
N GLY A 23 -1.94 13.92 20.15
CA GLY A 23 -3.06 14.31 19.28
C GLY A 23 -3.53 13.17 18.39
N ASN A 24 -4.27 13.49 17.33
CA ASN A 24 -4.80 12.49 16.39
C ASN A 24 -3.78 12.16 15.31
N ASP A 25 -3.79 10.91 14.85
CA ASP A 25 -3.18 10.54 13.57
C ASP A 25 -4.05 11.14 12.44
N PHE A 26 -3.49 11.30 11.25
CA PHE A 26 -4.21 11.93 10.14
C PHE A 26 -3.75 11.41 8.79
N VAL A 27 -4.64 11.53 7.81
CA VAL A 27 -4.36 11.27 6.40
C VAL A 27 -4.25 12.60 5.67
N LEU A 28 -3.36 12.64 4.69
CA LEU A 28 -3.18 13.69 3.71
C LEU A 28 -3.51 13.07 2.36
N LEU A 29 -4.65 13.45 1.79
CA LEU A 29 -5.03 13.02 0.44
C LEU A 29 -4.31 13.90 -0.57
N ASN A 30 -3.76 13.28 -1.59
CA ASN A 30 -3.11 13.96 -2.70
C ASN A 30 -4.16 14.55 -3.63
N GLU A 31 -4.06 15.83 -3.96
CA GLU A 31 -5.04 16.51 -4.81
C GLU A 31 -4.56 16.52 -6.26
N GLY A 32 -4.47 15.33 -6.85
CA GLY A 32 -4.10 15.17 -8.26
C GLY A 32 -2.67 15.61 -8.59
N GLY A 33 -1.76 15.60 -7.61
CA GLY A 33 -0.38 16.04 -7.75
C GLY A 33 -0.16 17.53 -7.52
N THR A 34 -1.22 18.31 -7.21
CA THR A 34 -1.11 19.76 -6.98
C THR A 34 -0.83 20.15 -5.53
N GLY A 35 -1.07 19.23 -4.60
CA GLY A 35 -0.91 19.47 -3.17
C GLY A 35 -1.50 18.35 -2.34
N PHE A 36 -1.65 18.62 -1.04
CA PHE A 36 -2.24 17.69 -0.09
C PHE A 36 -3.30 18.39 0.74
N ARG A 37 -4.42 17.70 0.96
CA ARG A 37 -5.45 18.13 1.90
C ARG A 37 -5.56 17.16 3.05
N ARG A 38 -5.65 17.71 4.25
CA ARG A 38 -5.89 16.91 5.45
C ARG A 38 -7.28 16.30 5.42
N PHE A 39 -7.32 14.99 5.54
CA PHE A 39 -8.53 14.20 5.58
C PHE A 39 -8.58 13.45 6.90
N ASN A 40 -9.46 13.92 7.79
CA ASN A 40 -9.60 13.35 9.13
C ASN A 40 -10.74 12.34 9.12
N LEU A 41 -10.39 11.06 9.07
CA LEU A 41 -11.34 9.97 9.30
C LEU A 41 -11.46 9.66 10.80
N PRO A 42 -12.67 9.51 11.34
CA PRO A 42 -12.87 9.03 12.71
C PRO A 42 -12.10 7.73 13.00
N GLU A 43 -11.98 6.85 12.00
CA GLU A 43 -11.32 5.54 12.10
C GLU A 43 -9.80 5.64 12.23
N VAL A 44 -9.19 6.74 11.77
CA VAL A 44 -7.74 7.01 11.93
C VAL A 44 -7.44 7.51 13.35
N ARG A 45 -8.44 8.07 14.05
CA ARG A 45 -8.26 8.64 15.39
C ARG A 45 -7.84 7.56 16.40
N LYS A 46 -6.80 7.87 17.18
CA LYS A 46 -6.36 7.02 18.29
C LYS A 46 -6.94 7.49 19.64
N PRO A 47 -7.04 6.59 20.64
CA PRO A 47 -7.42 6.99 22.00
C PRO A 47 -6.44 8.02 22.58
N SER A 48 -6.96 9.02 23.31
CA SER A 48 -6.16 10.11 23.90
C SER A 48 -5.12 9.64 24.93
N SER A 49 -5.30 8.43 25.47
CA SER A 49 -4.37 7.76 26.40
C SER A 49 -3.17 7.12 25.72
N THR A 50 -3.08 7.16 24.38
CA THR A 50 -2.04 6.47 23.60
C THR A 50 -1.15 7.44 22.81
N ARG A 51 0.02 6.95 22.35
CA ARG A 51 0.98 7.64 21.48
C ARG A 51 1.14 6.83 20.19
N GLY A 52 1.19 7.51 19.05
CA GLY A 52 1.37 6.86 17.75
C GLY A 52 2.83 6.43 17.56
N HIS A 53 3.04 5.15 17.25
CA HIS A 53 4.38 4.59 17.05
C HIS A 53 4.68 4.35 15.59
N ASN A 54 3.93 3.49 14.91
CA ASN A 54 4.06 3.23 13.47
C ASN A 54 2.71 3.04 12.80
N VAL A 55 2.73 3.07 11.47
CA VAL A 55 1.61 2.73 10.61
C VAL A 55 2.12 1.94 9.41
N MET A 56 1.40 0.89 9.06
CA MET A 56 1.57 0.13 7.83
C MET A 56 0.30 0.20 7.01
N ALA A 57 0.47 0.27 5.70
CA ALA A 57 -0.63 0.25 4.75
C ALA A 57 -0.61 -1.06 3.95
N LEU A 58 -1.75 -1.75 3.90
CA LEU A 58 -1.95 -2.95 3.10
C LEU A 58 -3.43 -3.21 2.86
N ASP A 59 -3.76 -3.84 1.75
CA ASP A 59 -5.10 -4.40 1.52
C ASP A 59 -5.14 -5.84 2.08
N TYR A 60 -5.49 -5.99 3.35
CA TYR A 60 -5.35 -7.27 4.06
C TYR A 60 -6.44 -8.29 3.66
N ASN A 61 -7.60 -7.80 3.22
CA ASN A 61 -8.74 -8.64 2.82
C ASN A 61 -8.86 -8.78 1.28
N ARG A 62 -8.00 -8.08 0.52
CA ARG A 62 -7.89 -8.12 -0.94
C ARG A 62 -9.14 -7.58 -1.65
N ASN A 63 -9.80 -6.58 -1.07
CA ASN A 63 -11.00 -5.97 -1.63
C ASN A 63 -10.72 -4.74 -2.51
N GLY A 64 -9.45 -4.41 -2.74
CA GLY A 64 -9.01 -3.26 -3.52
C GLY A 64 -8.86 -1.97 -2.73
N LYS A 65 -9.18 -1.97 -1.44
CA LYS A 65 -9.05 -0.81 -0.54
C LYS A 65 -7.84 -1.00 0.34
N VAL A 66 -6.95 -0.01 0.36
CA VAL A 66 -5.79 -0.03 1.25
C VAL A 66 -6.25 0.24 2.68
N ASP A 67 -6.08 -0.74 3.56
CA ASP A 67 -6.32 -0.65 5.00
C ASP A 67 -5.04 -0.20 5.75
N LEU A 68 -5.20 0.11 7.04
CA LEU A 68 -4.10 0.59 7.88
C LEU A 68 -3.96 -0.22 9.16
N ILE A 69 -2.74 -0.58 9.52
CA ILE A 69 -2.40 -1.14 10.83
C ILE A 69 -1.53 -0.14 11.58
N PHE A 70 -2.02 0.33 12.71
CA PHE A 70 -1.29 1.23 13.60
C PHE A 70 -0.68 0.45 14.75
N SER A 71 0.54 0.82 15.16
CA SER A 71 1.08 0.47 16.46
C SER A 71 1.07 1.69 17.37
N GLN A 72 0.70 1.48 18.63
CA GLN A 72 0.54 2.56 19.61
C GLN A 72 0.95 2.09 21.01
N GLY A 73 1.58 2.99 21.76
CA GLY A 73 1.96 2.76 23.17
C GLY A 73 1.07 3.53 24.13
N PHE A 74 0.82 3.01 25.32
CA PHE A 74 0.12 3.75 26.37
C PHE A 74 1.02 4.83 26.97
N ARG A 75 0.45 6.00 27.24
CA ARG A 75 1.24 7.17 27.71
C ARG A 75 1.87 7.00 29.08
N LYS A 76 1.29 6.14 29.93
CA LYS A 76 1.66 5.96 31.36
C LYS A 76 2.21 4.56 31.68
N ALA A 77 2.38 3.70 30.67
CA ALA A 77 2.86 2.33 30.86
C ALA A 77 3.66 1.89 29.63
N PHE A 78 4.63 0.98 29.80
CA PHE A 78 5.36 0.34 28.69
C PHE A 78 4.54 -0.71 27.95
N THR A 79 3.22 -0.61 28.01
CA THR A 79 2.29 -1.46 27.28
C THR A 79 1.84 -0.76 26.01
N GLY A 80 1.35 -1.53 25.04
CA GLY A 80 0.87 -1.02 23.76
C GLY A 80 -0.02 -2.01 23.06
N GLY A 81 -0.45 -1.66 21.86
CA GLY A 81 -1.28 -2.53 21.04
C GLY A 81 -1.23 -2.15 19.57
N TYR A 82 -1.85 -3.02 18.77
CA TYR A 82 -2.09 -2.79 17.36
C TYR A 82 -3.57 -2.50 17.12
N ARG A 83 -3.84 -1.63 16.15
CA ARG A 83 -5.20 -1.28 15.74
C ARG A 83 -5.29 -1.39 14.23
N LEU A 84 -6.16 -2.28 13.76
CA LEU A 84 -6.54 -2.38 12.35
C LEU A 84 -7.65 -1.36 12.08
N MET A 85 -7.44 -0.56 11.05
CA MET A 85 -8.43 0.34 10.49
C MET A 85 -8.81 -0.19 9.11
N ARG A 86 -10.10 -0.49 8.93
CA ARG A 86 -10.62 -0.85 7.61
C ARG A 86 -10.95 0.41 6.82
N ASN A 87 -10.48 0.47 5.60
CA ASN A 87 -10.81 1.55 4.69
C ASN A 87 -12.21 1.33 4.11
N ASN A 88 -13.15 2.15 4.57
CA ASN A 88 -14.54 2.12 4.16
C ASN A 88 -14.89 3.24 3.17
N LEU A 89 -13.90 3.92 2.59
CA LEU A 89 -14.15 4.96 1.60
C LEU A 89 -15.01 4.43 0.46
N ALA A 90 -15.96 5.24 0.01
CA ALA A 90 -16.72 4.97 -1.19
C ALA A 90 -15.76 5.05 -2.39
N ILE A 91 -15.61 3.93 -3.10
CA ILE A 91 -14.85 3.89 -4.35
C ILE A 91 -15.82 4.20 -5.48
N GLY A 92 -15.48 5.21 -6.28
CA GLY A 92 -16.27 5.61 -7.44
C GLY A 92 -15.92 4.78 -8.68
N PRO A 93 -16.63 5.00 -9.80
CA PRO A 93 -16.35 4.31 -11.07
C PRO A 93 -14.96 4.64 -11.66
N ASN A 94 -14.29 5.68 -11.13
CA ASN A 94 -12.97 6.12 -11.56
C ASN A 94 -11.88 5.82 -10.50
N SER A 95 -12.05 4.78 -9.68
CA SER A 95 -11.04 4.39 -8.70
C SER A 95 -10.73 2.88 -8.76
N HIS A 96 -10.22 2.49 -9.92
CA HIS A 96 -9.76 1.13 -10.19
C HIS A 96 -8.50 0.79 -9.41
N TYR A 97 -8.29 -0.51 -9.18
CA TYR A 97 -7.09 -1.00 -8.51
C TYR A 97 -6.47 -2.19 -9.21
N LEU A 98 -5.22 -2.50 -8.86
CA LEU A 98 -4.57 -3.75 -9.23
C LEU A 98 -3.69 -4.25 -8.09
N LEU A 99 -3.95 -5.48 -7.66
CA LEU A 99 -3.08 -6.19 -6.73
C LEU A 99 -2.14 -7.10 -7.52
N VAL A 100 -0.83 -6.91 -7.34
CA VAL A 100 0.19 -7.77 -7.96
C VAL A 100 0.86 -8.60 -6.89
N ARG A 101 0.56 -9.90 -6.87
CA ARG A 101 1.18 -10.88 -5.96
C ARG A 101 2.38 -11.52 -6.65
N VAL A 102 3.53 -11.47 -6.00
CA VAL A 102 4.83 -11.85 -6.56
C VAL A 102 5.42 -13.00 -5.76
N GLY A 103 5.63 -14.12 -6.43
CA GLY A 103 6.31 -15.29 -5.88
C GLY A 103 7.82 -15.27 -6.14
N ASN A 104 8.46 -16.40 -5.88
CA ASN A 104 9.86 -16.59 -6.20
C ASN A 104 10.09 -16.42 -7.70
N GLU A 105 11.31 -16.06 -8.07
CA GLU A 105 11.71 -15.97 -9.47
C GLU A 105 11.42 -17.30 -10.20
N PRO A 106 10.95 -17.29 -11.47
CA PRO A 106 10.70 -18.53 -12.21
C PRO A 106 11.88 -19.49 -12.31
N SER A 107 13.13 -18.99 -12.36
CA SER A 107 14.36 -19.80 -12.30
C SER A 107 14.59 -20.46 -10.92
N ARG A 108 13.81 -20.04 -9.90
CA ARG A 108 13.95 -20.39 -8.49
C ARG A 108 15.24 -19.90 -7.83
N ALA A 109 15.98 -18.99 -8.47
CA ALA A 109 17.23 -18.46 -7.95
C ALA A 109 17.05 -17.56 -6.71
N ILE A 110 15.93 -16.83 -6.61
CA ILE A 110 15.68 -15.89 -5.51
C ILE A 110 14.20 -15.80 -5.14
N THR A 111 13.93 -15.31 -3.93
CA THR A 111 12.57 -15.03 -3.46
C THR A 111 12.01 -13.73 -4.06
N SER A 112 10.72 -13.46 -3.80
CA SER A 112 10.06 -12.23 -4.27
C SER A 112 10.53 -10.94 -3.60
N ILE A 113 11.24 -11.03 -2.47
CA ILE A 113 11.57 -9.86 -1.67
C ILE A 113 12.43 -8.88 -2.47
N ASN A 114 12.11 -7.58 -2.37
CA ASN A 114 12.74 -6.51 -3.13
C ASN A 114 12.56 -6.56 -4.66
N ALA A 115 11.77 -7.49 -5.21
CA ALA A 115 11.36 -7.42 -6.60
C ALA A 115 10.65 -6.07 -6.89
N ILE A 116 10.88 -5.54 -8.08
CA ILE A 116 10.29 -4.28 -8.53
C ILE A 116 9.14 -4.59 -9.48
N VAL A 117 7.95 -4.12 -9.13
CA VAL A 117 6.77 -4.16 -9.98
C VAL A 117 6.56 -2.79 -10.61
N THR A 118 6.44 -2.76 -11.94
CA THR A 118 6.14 -1.55 -12.71
C THR A 118 4.85 -1.76 -13.48
N VAL A 119 3.88 -0.88 -13.29
CA VAL A 119 2.58 -0.85 -13.99
C VAL A 119 2.55 0.39 -14.87
N HIS A 120 2.21 0.21 -16.15
CA HIS A 120 2.04 1.28 -17.12
C HIS A 120 0.55 1.62 -17.27
N ILE A 121 0.19 2.88 -16.97
CA ILE A 121 -1.15 3.46 -17.07
C ILE A 121 -1.12 4.63 -18.06
N GLY A 122 -1.55 4.39 -19.30
CA GLY A 122 -1.36 5.35 -20.39
C GLY A 122 0.12 5.69 -20.58
N THR A 123 0.47 6.98 -20.45
CA THR A 123 1.85 7.49 -20.54
C THR A 123 2.60 7.44 -19.21
N GLN A 124 1.91 7.19 -18.10
CA GLN A 124 2.50 7.17 -16.76
C GLN A 124 2.95 5.77 -16.37
N ARG A 125 3.91 5.71 -15.46
CA ARG A 125 4.41 4.47 -14.84
C ARG A 125 4.29 4.58 -13.33
N LEU A 126 3.65 3.59 -12.72
CA LEU A 126 3.65 3.39 -11.29
C LEU A 126 4.67 2.29 -10.96
N THR A 127 5.59 2.56 -10.05
CA THR A 127 6.60 1.60 -9.62
C THR A 127 6.46 1.33 -8.13
N ARG A 128 6.58 0.07 -7.75
CA ARG A 128 6.52 -0.39 -6.35
C ARG A 128 7.51 -1.51 -6.12
N ARG A 129 8.05 -1.58 -4.90
CA ARG A 129 8.91 -2.67 -4.43
C ARG A 129 8.09 -3.66 -3.59
N VAL A 130 8.33 -4.96 -3.77
CA VAL A 130 7.77 -6.03 -2.93
C VAL A 130 8.44 -6.01 -1.57
N GLY A 131 7.64 -6.01 -0.51
CA GLY A 131 8.06 -5.87 0.89
C GLY A 131 7.16 -4.94 1.69
N GLY A 132 7.35 -4.93 3.01
CA GLY A 132 6.57 -4.09 3.93
C GLY A 132 6.66 -2.59 3.61
N ARG A 133 5.51 -1.91 3.60
CA ARG A 133 5.38 -0.45 3.40
C ARG A 133 5.07 0.25 4.74
N GLY A 134 5.87 1.25 5.09
CA GLY A 134 5.72 2.07 6.31
C GLY A 134 7.05 2.32 7.01
N ALA A 135 7.10 3.31 7.92
CA ALA A 135 8.27 3.57 8.76
C ALA A 135 8.57 2.34 9.65
N GLN A 136 9.70 1.69 9.36
CA GLN A 136 10.04 0.35 9.85
C GLN A 136 10.67 0.37 11.25
N SER A 137 9.93 0.73 12.31
CA SER A 137 10.32 0.21 13.63
C SER A 137 9.64 -1.13 13.86
N GLY A 138 10.36 -2.22 13.58
CA GLY A 138 10.01 -3.58 14.02
C GLY A 138 9.14 -4.43 13.11
N SER A 139 9.07 -4.17 11.79
CA SER A 139 8.29 -5.00 10.85
C SER A 139 9.17 -5.74 9.84
N GLN A 140 9.31 -7.05 10.02
CA GLN A 140 9.84 -7.99 9.01
C GLN A 140 8.70 -8.52 8.12
N SER A 141 7.92 -7.62 7.53
CA SER A 141 6.74 -8.06 6.79
C SER A 141 7.13 -8.55 5.40
N TYR A 142 6.99 -9.86 5.19
CA TYR A 142 6.95 -10.48 3.86
C TYR A 142 5.60 -10.19 3.22
N ILE A 143 5.44 -8.96 2.71
CA ILE A 143 4.28 -8.60 1.89
C ILE A 143 4.63 -8.89 0.44
N ASP A 144 4.15 -10.02 -0.05
CA ASP A 144 4.33 -10.50 -1.42
C ASP A 144 3.38 -9.82 -2.42
N THR A 145 2.40 -9.06 -1.92
CA THR A 145 1.34 -8.44 -2.72
C THR A 145 1.46 -6.92 -2.65
N VAL A 146 1.65 -6.29 -3.81
CA VAL A 146 1.70 -4.84 -3.92
C VAL A 146 0.40 -4.28 -4.50
N HIS A 147 -0.11 -3.22 -3.89
CA HIS A 147 -1.26 -2.48 -4.38
C HIS A 147 -0.84 -1.32 -5.29
N PHE A 148 -1.68 -1.09 -6.31
CA PHE A 148 -1.68 0.05 -7.21
C PHE A 148 -3.11 0.56 -7.34
N GLY A 149 -3.36 1.83 -7.00
CA GLY A 149 -4.53 2.55 -7.49
C GLY A 149 -4.28 3.04 -8.91
N LEU A 150 -5.32 2.95 -9.75
CA LEU A 150 -5.24 3.12 -11.20
C LEU A 150 -6.11 4.28 -11.70
N GLY A 151 -6.82 4.98 -10.81
CA GLY A 151 -7.80 6.00 -11.17
C GLY A 151 -8.84 5.45 -12.15
N SER A 152 -9.07 6.16 -13.25
CA SER A 152 -10.00 5.76 -14.31
C SER A 152 -9.47 4.67 -15.25
N THR A 153 -8.27 4.13 -15.01
CA THR A 153 -7.66 3.14 -15.92
C THR A 153 -8.17 1.72 -15.65
N ALA A 154 -9.18 1.28 -16.41
CA ALA A 154 -9.76 -0.06 -16.32
C ALA A 154 -8.89 -1.18 -16.92
N VAL A 155 -7.94 -0.84 -17.81
CA VAL A 155 -7.01 -1.79 -18.44
C VAL A 155 -5.62 -1.18 -18.47
N VAL A 156 -4.66 -1.82 -17.82
CA VAL A 156 -3.25 -1.39 -17.82
C VAL A 156 -2.52 -1.99 -19.02
N THR A 157 -1.67 -1.19 -19.66
CA THR A 157 -1.03 -1.58 -20.93
C THR A 157 0.05 -2.64 -20.71
N LYS A 158 0.81 -2.52 -19.62
CA LYS A 158 1.88 -3.46 -19.27
C LYS A 158 2.12 -3.50 -17.76
N VAL A 159 2.30 -4.71 -17.23
CA VAL A 159 2.83 -4.95 -15.89
C VAL A 159 4.13 -5.72 -16.03
N THR A 160 5.21 -5.23 -15.42
CA THR A 160 6.53 -5.87 -15.42
C THR A 160 6.95 -6.15 -13.99
N VAL A 161 7.44 -7.37 -13.72
CA VAL A 161 8.09 -7.74 -12.46
C VAL A 161 9.56 -8.02 -12.75
N LYS A 162 10.45 -7.35 -12.03
CA LYS A 162 11.90 -7.54 -12.07
C LYS A 162 12.39 -8.04 -10.71
N TRP A 163 12.92 -9.26 -10.64
CA TRP A 163 13.55 -9.81 -9.43
C TRP A 163 14.96 -9.24 -9.24
N THR A 164 15.55 -9.42 -8.05
CA THR A 164 16.84 -8.82 -7.67
C THR A 164 18.03 -9.32 -8.49
N THR A 165 17.92 -10.51 -9.09
CA THR A 165 18.86 -11.05 -10.08
C THR A 165 18.86 -10.25 -11.40
N GLY A 166 17.79 -9.50 -11.67
CA GLY A 166 17.54 -8.87 -12.95
C GLY A 166 16.58 -9.64 -13.86
N PHE A 167 16.17 -10.86 -13.50
CA PHE A 167 15.15 -11.61 -14.26
C PHE A 167 13.86 -10.80 -14.36
N MET A 168 13.22 -10.79 -15.53
CA MET A 168 12.00 -10.01 -15.77
C MET A 168 10.90 -10.84 -16.42
N VAL A 169 9.67 -10.62 -15.97
CA VAL A 169 8.45 -11.13 -16.60
C VAL A 169 7.51 -9.96 -16.83
N ALA A 170 6.87 -9.93 -17.99
CA ALA A 170 5.85 -8.93 -18.29
C ALA A 170 4.54 -9.56 -18.76
N ARG A 171 3.43 -8.86 -18.51
CA ARG A 171 2.11 -9.12 -19.11
C ARG A 171 1.56 -7.82 -19.67
N THR A 172 0.84 -7.89 -20.77
CA THR A 172 0.18 -6.75 -21.39
C THR A 172 -1.35 -6.88 -21.30
N ASN A 173 -2.06 -5.79 -21.52
CA ASN A 173 -3.53 -5.75 -21.57
C ASN A 173 -4.21 -6.38 -20.33
N VAL A 174 -3.75 -5.97 -19.14
CA VAL A 174 -4.24 -6.54 -17.88
C VAL A 174 -5.43 -5.73 -17.38
N ARG A 175 -6.58 -6.38 -17.21
CA ARG A 175 -7.77 -5.74 -16.62
C ARG A 175 -7.53 -5.40 -15.14
N ALA A 176 -8.04 -4.25 -14.72
CA ALA A 176 -8.07 -3.82 -13.34
C ALA A 176 -9.02 -4.67 -12.46
N ASP A 177 -9.12 -4.26 -11.20
CA ASP A 177 -10.03 -4.76 -10.16
C ASP A 177 -9.85 -6.25 -9.85
N ARG A 178 -8.58 -6.65 -9.74
CA ARG A 178 -8.23 -8.05 -9.48
C ARG A 178 -6.84 -8.21 -8.89
N VAL A 179 -6.60 -9.44 -8.45
CA VAL A 179 -5.27 -9.94 -8.12
C VAL A 179 -4.68 -10.65 -9.35
N ILE A 180 -3.47 -10.26 -9.73
CA ILE A 180 -2.65 -11.00 -10.70
C ILE A 180 -1.42 -11.59 -10.01
N ARG A 181 -0.88 -12.67 -10.57
CA ARG A 181 0.22 -13.45 -9.99
C ARG A 181 1.41 -13.55 -10.93
N PHE A 182 2.61 -13.31 -10.42
CA PHE A 182 3.89 -13.49 -11.11
C PHE A 182 4.83 -14.39 -10.30
N GLY A 183 5.76 -15.08 -10.97
CA GLY A 183 6.69 -15.99 -10.31
C GLY A 183 6.06 -17.33 -9.96
N VAL A 184 6.74 -18.09 -9.11
CA VAL A 184 6.36 -19.46 -8.68
C VAL A 184 6.29 -19.56 -7.16
N GLY A 185 5.62 -20.60 -6.65
CA GLY A 185 5.50 -20.85 -5.20
C GLY A 185 4.57 -19.88 -4.45
N LEU A 186 3.45 -19.50 -5.08
CA LEU A 186 2.44 -18.55 -4.57
C LEU A 186 1.23 -19.22 -3.92
#